data_AF-A0A0Q4X5H3-F1
#
_entry.id   AF-A0A0Q4X5H3-F1
#
_cell.length_a   1.000
_cell.length_b   1.000
_cell.length_c   1.000
_cell.angle_alpha   90.00
_cell.angle_beta   90.00
_cell.angle_gamma   90.00
#
_symmetry.space_group_name_H-M   'P 1'
#
loop_
_entity.id
_entity.type
_entity.pdbx_description
1 polymer ?
#
loop_
_entity_poly.entity_id
_entity_poly.type
_entity_poly.pdbx_seq_one_letter_code
_entity_poly.pdbx_strand_id
1 'polypeptide(L)' 'MPRWLQVALTLVLFTAVMLAVGWVLRRIVPPFNQWLGATFGELPSLLIILGVGAVCSIIGLWPRDESGRMKRLTLRR' A
#
# COMPACT_ATOMS: atom_id res chain seq x y z
N MET A 1 3.53 29.84 -16.05
CA MET A 1 3.10 28.45 -16.35
C MET A 1 1.88 28.12 -15.50
N PRO A 2 0.80 27.60 -16.09
CA PRO A 2 -0.41 27.25 -15.34
C PRO A 2 -0.08 26.17 -14.30
N ARG A 3 -0.44 26.41 -13.04
CA ARG A 3 -0.11 25.55 -11.88
C ARG A 3 -0.51 24.08 -12.09
N TRP A 4 -1.60 23.84 -12.82
CA TRP A 4 -2.10 22.51 -13.18
C TRP A 4 -1.10 21.67 -13.99
N LEU A 5 -0.37 22.32 -14.91
CA LEU A 5 0.60 21.63 -15.75
C LEU A 5 1.80 21.15 -14.92
N GLN A 6 2.22 21.96 -13.95
CA GLN A 6 3.29 21.62 -13.02
C GLN A 6 2.86 20.44 -12.14
N VAL A 7 1.67 20.49 -11.55
CA VAL A 7 1.13 19.39 -10.71
C VAL A 7 1.02 18.08 -11.48
N ALA A 8 0.50 18.11 -12.72
CA ALA A 8 0.40 16.93 -13.56
C ALA A 8 1.78 16.33 -13.89
N LEU A 9 2.76 17.18 -14.19
CA LEU A 9 4.12 16.75 -14.48
C LEU A 9 4.78 16.09 -13.27
N THR A 10 4.60 16.67 -12.07
CA THR A 10 5.13 16.10 -10.83
C THR A 10 4.51 14.75 -10.53
N LEU A 11 3.21 14.58 -10.78
CA LEU A 11 2.49 13.32 -10.61
C LEU A 11 3.06 12.24 -11.54
N VAL A 12 3.22 12.56 -12.83
CA VAL A 12 3.79 11.64 -13.81
C VAL A 12 5.22 11.24 -13.43
N LEU A 13 6.05 12.22 -13.03
CA LEU A 13 7.43 11.97 -12.61
C LEU A 13 7.48 11.08 -11.36
N PHE A 14 6.64 11.37 -10.37
CA PHE A 14 6.54 10.58 -9.16
C PHE A 14 6.12 9.13 -9.46
N THR A 15 5.11 8.93 -10.31
CA THR A 15 4.67 7.60 -10.72
C THR A 15 5.77 6.84 -11.46
N ALA A 16 6.50 7.52 -12.36
CA ALA A 16 7.62 6.93 -13.08
C ALA A 16 8.74 6.48 -12.14
N VAL A 17 9.10 7.31 -11.15
CA VAL A 17 10.10 6.98 -10.13
C VAL A 17 9.65 5.80 -9.28
N MET A 18 8.39 5.79 -8.82
CA MET A 18 7.86 4.68 -8.02
C MET A 18 7.79 3.36 -8.80
N LEU A 19 7.48 3.40 -10.09
CA LEU A 19 7.53 2.23 -10.97
C LEU A 19 8.96 1.71 -11.14
N ALA A 20 9.94 2.59 -11.35
CA ALA A 20 11.34 2.22 -11.47
C ALA A 20 11.85 1.58 -10.17
N VAL A 21 11.54 2.18 -9.01
CA VAL A 21 11.87 1.63 -7.69
C VAL A 21 11.21 0.26 -7.49
N GLY A 22 9.92 0.13 -7.82
CA GLY A 22 9.20 -1.15 -7.71
C GLY A 22 9.78 -2.24 -8.61
N TRP A 23 10.23 -1.87 -9.82
CA TRP A 23 10.88 -2.80 -10.76
C TRP A 23 12.24 -3.27 -10.24
N VAL A 24 13.05 -2.34 -9.72
CA VAL A 24 14.35 -2.64 -9.11
C VAL A 24 14.17 -3.53 -7.87
N LEU A 25 13.19 -3.22 -7.00
CA LEU A 25 12.89 -4.04 -5.83
C LEU A 25 12.52 -5.47 -6.22
N ARG A 26 11.71 -5.67 -7.25
CA ARG A 26 11.33 -7.01 -7.74
C ARG A 26 12.50 -7.82 -8.28
N ARG A 27 13.57 -7.15 -8.72
CA ARG A 27 14.78 -7.80 -9.26
C ARG A 27 15.80 -8.14 -8.19
N ILE A 28 15.97 -7.27 -7.19
CA ILE A 28 17.00 -7.40 -6.16
C ILE A 28 16.48 -8.16 -4.94
N VAL A 29 15.25 -7.88 -4.54
CA VAL A 29 14.65 -8.52 -3.37
C VAL A 29 14.03 -9.83 -3.86
N PRO A 30 14.49 -11.01 -3.38
CA PRO A 30 13.77 -12.26 -3.65
C PRO A 30 12.31 -12.02 -3.26
N PRO A 31 11.36 -12.34 -4.14
CA PRO A 31 10.00 -11.87 -3.97
C PRO A 31 9.51 -12.34 -2.61
N PHE A 32 8.99 -11.39 -1.82
CA PHE A 32 8.78 -11.54 -0.38
C PHE A 32 8.03 -12.83 -0.04
N ASN A 33 7.10 -13.25 -0.91
CA ASN A 33 6.38 -14.52 -0.84
C ASN A 33 7.28 -15.78 -0.90
N GLN A 34 8.33 -15.79 -1.72
CA GLN A 34 9.28 -16.91 -1.81
C GLN A 34 10.17 -16.96 -0.56
N TRP A 35 10.64 -15.82 -0.07
CA TRP A 35 11.41 -15.76 1.18
C TRP A 35 10.56 -16.20 2.38
N LEU A 36 9.31 -15.74 2.45
CA LEU A 36 8.38 -16.11 3.53
C LEU A 36 7.94 -17.58 3.44
N GLY A 37 7.68 -18.07 2.23
CA GLY A 37 7.36 -19.48 1.99
C GLY A 37 8.52 -20.40 2.38
N ALA A 38 9.76 -20.02 2.07
CA ALA A 38 10.96 -20.77 2.46
C ALA A 38 11.25 -20.71 3.97
N THR A 39 10.88 -19.60 4.64
CA THR A 39 11.20 -19.37 6.07
C THR A 39 10.13 -19.93 7.01
N PHE A 40 8.86 -19.78 6.66
CA PHE A 40 7.72 -20.11 7.55
C PHE A 40 6.83 -21.23 6.99
N GLY A 41 6.94 -21.57 5.71
CA GLY A 41 6.00 -22.43 4.99
C GLY A 41 4.92 -21.64 4.25
N GLU A 42 4.26 -22.27 3.28
CA GLU A 42 3.30 -21.63 2.36
C GLU A 42 2.04 -21.10 3.05
N LEU A 43 1.58 -21.78 4.10
CA LEU A 43 0.33 -21.44 4.81
C LEU A 43 0.46 -20.19 5.71
N PRO A 44 1.46 -20.10 6.61
CA PRO A 44 1.64 -18.90 7.45
C PRO A 44 2.08 -17.67 6.65
N SER A 45 2.78 -17.84 5.54
CA SER A 45 3.17 -16.73 4.67
C SER A 45 1.97 -16.04 4.01
N LEU A 46 0.97 -16.81 3.59
CA LEU A 46 -0.28 -16.31 3.02
C LEU A 46 -1.09 -15.54 4.06
N LEU A 47 -1.13 -16.04 5.31
CA LEU A 47 -1.78 -15.35 6.43
C LEU A 47 -1.12 -14.01 6.77
N ILE A 48 0.21 -13.92 6.72
CA ILE A 48 0.94 -12.66 6.95
C ILE A 48 0.61 -11.64 5.86
N ILE A 49 0.60 -12.05 4.59
CA ILE A 49 0.26 -11.17 3.46
C ILE A 49 -1.18 -10.67 3.57
N LEU A 50 -2.13 -11.56 3.87
CA LEU A 50 -3.54 -11.18 4.09
C LEU A 50 -3.71 -10.26 5.30
N GLY A 51 -2.98 -10.51 6.38
CA GLY A 51 -3.01 -9.68 7.59
C GLY A 51 -2.52 -8.26 7.33
N VAL A 52 -1.40 -8.10 6.62
CA VAL A 52 -0.89 -6.78 6.22
C VAL A 52 -1.88 -6.07 5.30
N GLY A 53 -2.44 -6.78 4.31
CA GLY A 53 -3.46 -6.24 3.43
C GLY A 53 -4.70 -5.76 4.18
N ALA A 54 -5.16 -6.51 5.17
CA ALA A 54 -6.30 -6.15 6.03
C ALA A 54 -6.01 -4.92 6.90
N VAL A 55 -4.80 -4.79 7.46
CA VAL A 55 -4.44 -3.61 8.25
C VAL A 55 -4.33 -2.37 7.35
N CYS A 56 -3.72 -2.50 6.16
CA CYS A 56 -3.64 -1.41 5.20
C CYS A 56 -5.02 -0.97 4.69
N SER A 57 -5.94 -1.91 4.47
CA SER A 57 -7.32 -1.56 4.07
C SER A 57 -8.07 -0.86 5.22
N ILE A 58 -7.89 -1.29 6.47
CA ILE A 58 -8.44 -0.58 7.64
C ILE A 58 -7.85 0.82 7.77
N ILE A 59 -6.57 1.04 7.48
CA ILE A 59 -5.98 2.39 7.62
C ILE A 59 -6.33 3.29 6.43
N GLY A 60 -6.39 2.72 5.23
CA GLY A 60 -6.57 3.44 3.96
C GLY A 60 -8.01 3.65 3.51
N LEU A 61 -8.91 2.70 3.78
CA LEU A 61 -10.32 2.75 3.34
C LEU A 61 -11.29 3.11 4.46
N TRP A 62 -10.85 3.16 5.71
CA TRP A 62 -11.75 3.48 6.82
C TRP A 62 -12.16 4.95 6.79
N PRO A 63 -13.46 5.26 6.84
CA PRO A 63 -13.96 6.62 6.75
C PRO A 63 -13.33 7.47 7.85
N ARG A 64 -12.69 8.57 7.45
CA ARG A 64 -12.11 9.56 8.36
C ARG A 64 -13.02 10.78 8.45
N ASP A 65 -13.03 11.39 9.63
CA ASP A 65 -13.71 12.66 9.88
C ASP A 65 -12.91 13.83 9.28
N GLU A 66 -13.48 15.04 9.22
CA GLU A 66 -12.80 16.25 8.68
C GLU A 66 -11.52 16.59 9.45
N SER A 67 -11.41 16.14 10.71
CA SER A 67 -10.22 16.23 11.56
C SER A 67 -9.18 15.13 11.31
N GLY A 68 -9.41 14.22 10.35
CA GLY A 68 -8.50 13.11 10.01
C GLY A 68 -8.56 11.90 10.95
N ARG A 69 -9.46 11.89 11.94
CA ARG A 69 -9.63 10.77 12.88
C ARG A 69 -10.51 9.67 12.27
N MET A 70 -10.25 8.40 12.59
CA MET A 70 -11.11 7.29 12.17
C MET A 70 -12.53 7.47 12.73
N LYS A 71 -13.53 7.49 11.86
CA LYS A 71 -14.93 7.63 12.25
C LYS A 71 -15.37 6.35 12.97
N ARG A 72 -15.91 6.49 14.18
CA ARG A 72 -16.49 5.37 14.92
C ARG A 72 -17.72 4.89 14.14
N LEU A 73 -17.67 3.67 13.63
CA LEU A 73 -18.84 2.97 13.08
C LEU A 73 -19.73 2.53 14.25
N THR A 74 -20.34 3.49 14.95
CA THR A 74 -21.42 3.18 15.88
C THR A 74 -22.63 2.81 15.04
N LEU A 75 -22.88 1.51 14.91
CA LEU A 75 -24.11 0.96 14.37
C LEU A 75 -25.23 1.31 15.36
N ARG A 76 -25.83 2.49 15.18
CA ARG A 76 -26.99 2.91 15.96
C ARG A 76 -28.18 2.11 15.42
N ARG A 77 -28.54 1.07 16.17
CA ARG A 77 -29.83 0.37 16.06
C ARG A 77 -30.98 1.34 16.30
#